data_AF-A0A1X1A3Z7-F1
#
_entry.id   AF-A0A1X1A3Z7-F1
#
_cell.length_a   1.000
_cell.length_b   1.000
_cell.length_c   1.000
_cell.angle_alpha   90.00
_cell.angle_beta   90.00
_cell.angle_gamma   90.00
#
_symmetry.space_group_name_H-M   'P 1'
#
loop_
_entity.id
_entity.type
_entity.pdbx_description
1 polymer ?
#
loop_
_entity_poly.entity_id
_entity_poly.type
_entity_poly.pdbx_seq_one_letter_code
_entity_poly.pdbx_strand_id
1 'polypeptide(L)'
;MDVIFTLFLETFGDPVGHQPVPPSALDHYQGKLPDRLLGYWRDHGWCGYGGGLFWLVNPQEYQDVVAYWLAGTHFEARDTYHLIARSAFGDLYLWGEKTGSVLTIAAYHSRYLDGAHSSGDEERDNRIHGLLVWLMSECIYFDDLFEPARERLGTLKADEMYGFVPALMLGGPGRLEYLEKLKAVEHLVLLSQLSELEPYELGDEQAY
;
A
#
# COMPACT_ATOMS: atom_id res chain seq x y z
N MET A 1 -3.13 -21.92 5.42
CA MET A 1 -2.94 -21.12 4.20
C MET A 1 -4.06 -21.43 3.21
N ASP A 2 -4.72 -20.39 2.66
CA ASP A 2 -5.81 -20.55 1.69
C ASP A 2 -5.32 -20.40 0.25
N VAL A 3 -6.15 -20.83 -0.71
CA VAL A 3 -5.82 -20.92 -2.14
C VAL A 3 -5.41 -19.58 -2.74
N ILE A 4 -6.03 -18.47 -2.33
CA ILE A 4 -5.73 -17.15 -2.89
C ILE A 4 -4.34 -16.70 -2.46
N PHE A 5 -4.00 -16.89 -1.19
CA PHE A 5 -2.66 -16.54 -0.72
C PHE A 5 -1.58 -17.45 -1.30
N THR A 6 -1.86 -18.73 -1.51
CA THR A 6 -0.95 -19.62 -2.25
C THR A 6 -0.70 -19.12 -3.68
N LEU A 7 -1.77 -18.77 -4.41
CA LEU A 7 -1.66 -18.20 -5.76
C LEU A 7 -0.88 -16.89 -5.76
N PHE A 8 -1.09 -16.05 -4.74
CA PHE A 8 -0.34 -14.81 -4.55
C PHE A 8 1.17 -15.10 -4.42
N LEU A 9 1.57 -16.04 -3.56
CA LEU A 9 2.97 -16.44 -3.43
C LEU A 9 3.54 -17.05 -4.73
N GLU A 10 2.76 -17.88 -5.43
CA GLU A 10 3.18 -18.47 -6.71
C GLU A 10 3.39 -17.40 -7.80
N THR A 11 2.57 -16.35 -7.79
CA THR A 11 2.64 -15.23 -8.74
C THR A 11 3.87 -14.35 -8.47
N PHE A 12 4.17 -14.09 -7.20
CA PHE A 12 5.18 -13.13 -6.80
C PHE A 12 6.55 -13.72 -6.45
N GLY A 13 6.63 -15.04 -6.29
CA GLY A 13 7.82 -15.74 -5.85
C GLY A 13 8.15 -15.50 -4.37
N ASP A 14 9.42 -15.68 -4.04
CA ASP A 14 9.88 -15.62 -2.66
C ASP A 14 9.76 -14.19 -2.07
N PRO A 15 9.31 -14.06 -0.81
CA PRO A 15 9.22 -12.77 -0.16
C PRO A 15 10.61 -12.17 0.12
N VAL A 16 10.68 -10.84 0.09
CA VAL A 16 11.88 -10.05 0.40
C VAL A 16 11.67 -9.22 1.66
N GLY A 17 12.77 -8.91 2.37
CA GLY A 17 12.72 -8.01 3.52
C GLY A 17 11.85 -8.50 4.68
N HIS A 18 11.71 -9.82 4.84
CA HIS A 18 10.90 -10.44 5.89
C HIS A 18 11.23 -9.91 7.28
N GLN A 19 10.19 -9.48 8.00
CA GLN A 19 10.23 -9.10 9.40
C GLN A 19 9.21 -9.93 10.19
N PRO A 20 9.63 -10.67 11.23
CA PRO A 20 8.70 -11.44 12.04
C PRO A 20 7.75 -10.51 12.79
N VAL A 21 6.45 -10.84 12.78
CA VAL A 21 5.46 -10.05 13.51
C VAL A 21 5.44 -10.47 14.98
N PRO A 22 5.71 -9.57 15.94
CA PRO A 22 5.66 -9.91 17.35
C PRO A 22 4.22 -10.21 17.79
N PRO A 23 3.98 -11.14 18.73
CA PRO A 23 2.64 -11.45 19.23
C PRO A 23 1.88 -10.21 19.73
N SER A 24 2.58 -9.27 20.36
CA SER A 24 2.00 -8.01 20.84
C SER A 24 1.42 -7.14 19.72
N ALA A 25 1.96 -7.21 18.50
CA ALA A 25 1.39 -6.50 17.36
C ALA A 25 0.12 -7.20 16.86
N LEU A 26 0.09 -8.53 16.82
CA LEU A 26 -1.11 -9.29 16.48
C LEU A 26 -2.25 -9.01 17.48
N ASP A 27 -1.94 -9.04 18.78
CA ASP A 27 -2.89 -8.74 19.84
C ASP A 27 -3.41 -7.29 19.74
N HIS A 28 -2.53 -6.34 19.40
CA HIS A 28 -2.91 -4.93 19.24
C HIS A 28 -3.93 -4.72 18.11
N TYR A 29 -3.85 -5.50 17.03
CA TYR A 29 -4.71 -5.37 15.85
C TYR A 29 -5.88 -6.35 15.81
N GLN A 30 -5.97 -7.27 16.78
CA GLN A 30 -7.09 -8.18 16.90
C GLN A 30 -8.41 -7.40 17.04
N GLY A 31 -9.40 -7.74 16.22
CA GLY A 31 -10.69 -7.04 16.16
C GLY A 31 -10.64 -5.68 15.44
N LYS A 32 -9.46 -5.17 15.07
CA LYS A 32 -9.31 -3.94 14.27
C LYS A 32 -9.08 -4.25 12.80
N LEU A 33 -8.23 -5.23 12.53
CA LEU A 33 -7.94 -5.75 11.19
C LEU A 33 -8.62 -7.11 10.98
N PRO A 34 -8.88 -7.52 9.73
CA PRO A 34 -9.45 -8.84 9.45
C PRO A 34 -8.54 -9.96 9.94
N ASP A 35 -9.13 -10.99 10.55
CA ASP A 35 -8.39 -12.12 11.13
C ASP A 35 -7.53 -12.84 10.09
N ARG A 36 -7.98 -12.87 8.84
CA ARG A 36 -7.22 -13.43 7.73
C ARG A 36 -5.90 -12.71 7.47
N LEU A 37 -5.89 -11.39 7.50
CA LEU A 37 -4.67 -10.60 7.34
C LEU A 37 -3.70 -10.87 8.50
N LEU A 38 -4.22 -10.93 9.73
CA LEU A 38 -3.42 -11.28 10.91
C LEU A 38 -2.88 -12.72 10.83
N GLY A 39 -3.62 -13.63 10.21
CA GLY A 39 -3.16 -14.96 9.86
C GLY A 39 -1.94 -14.94 8.94
N TYR A 40 -1.99 -14.17 7.86
CA TYR A 40 -0.85 -14.03 6.95
C TYR A 40 0.38 -13.42 7.63
N TRP A 41 0.18 -12.38 8.46
CA TRP A 41 1.27 -11.78 9.23
C TRP A 41 1.91 -12.76 10.22
N ARG A 42 1.10 -13.60 10.87
CA ARG A 42 1.61 -14.63 11.78
C ARG A 42 2.47 -15.66 11.06
N ASP A 43 2.04 -16.08 9.87
CA ASP A 43 2.67 -17.18 9.13
C ASP A 43 3.87 -16.70 8.30
N HIS A 44 3.83 -15.44 7.81
CA HIS A 44 4.79 -14.91 6.84
C HIS A 44 5.47 -13.62 7.24
N GLY A 45 5.14 -13.03 8.37
CA GLY A 45 5.71 -11.74 8.76
C GLY A 45 5.19 -10.57 7.91
N TRP A 46 5.79 -9.39 8.13
CA TRP A 46 5.72 -8.27 7.20
C TRP A 46 6.79 -8.47 6.13
N CYS A 47 6.39 -8.39 4.86
CA CYS A 47 7.22 -8.81 3.73
C CYS A 47 6.94 -7.97 2.49
N GLY A 48 7.95 -7.86 1.64
CA GLY A 48 7.84 -7.46 0.26
C GLY A 48 7.62 -8.67 -0.65
N TYR A 49 6.88 -8.48 -1.75
CA TYR A 49 6.54 -9.50 -2.74
C TYR A 49 6.90 -8.99 -4.14
N GLY A 50 7.14 -9.89 -5.10
CA GLY A 50 7.52 -9.51 -6.46
C GLY A 50 8.86 -8.78 -6.53
N GLY A 51 9.83 -9.20 -5.72
CA GLY A 51 11.11 -8.50 -5.58
C GLY A 51 11.00 -7.09 -4.99
N GLY A 52 9.95 -6.81 -4.21
CA GLY A 52 9.72 -5.54 -3.52
C GLY A 52 8.72 -4.61 -4.23
N LEU A 53 7.94 -5.13 -5.18
CA LEU A 53 6.88 -4.39 -5.88
C LEU A 53 5.74 -4.01 -4.93
N PHE A 54 5.36 -4.92 -4.04
CA PHE A 54 4.33 -4.67 -3.02
C PHE A 54 4.82 -5.13 -1.65
N TRP A 55 4.33 -4.48 -0.60
CA TRP A 55 4.72 -4.76 0.77
C TRP A 55 3.50 -4.87 1.65
N LEU A 56 3.39 -5.96 2.43
CA LEU A 56 2.56 -5.99 3.63
C LEU A 56 3.37 -5.39 4.77
N VAL A 57 2.85 -4.35 5.41
CA VAL A 57 3.63 -3.50 6.32
C VAL A 57 3.12 -3.56 7.75
N ASN A 58 3.97 -3.15 8.69
CA ASN A 58 3.56 -2.83 10.05
C ASN A 58 2.82 -1.46 10.05
N PRO A 59 1.51 -1.40 10.33
CA PRO A 59 0.80 -0.12 10.26
C PRO A 59 1.27 0.88 11.31
N GLN A 60 1.98 0.46 12.37
CA GLN A 60 2.51 1.38 13.38
C GLN A 60 3.60 2.29 12.81
N GLU A 61 4.41 1.79 11.87
CA GLU A 61 5.49 2.56 11.25
C GLU A 61 4.98 3.67 10.32
N TYR A 62 3.72 3.57 9.88
CA TYR A 62 3.10 4.49 8.93
C TYR A 62 1.96 5.30 9.56
N GLN A 63 1.82 5.32 10.90
CA GLN A 63 0.77 6.08 11.58
C GLN A 63 0.81 7.56 11.21
N ASP A 64 2.01 8.15 11.19
CA ASP A 64 2.18 9.56 10.81
C ASP A 64 1.80 9.77 9.34
N VAL A 65 2.20 8.87 8.44
CA VAL A 65 1.81 8.94 7.01
C VAL A 65 0.30 8.99 6.88
N VAL A 66 -0.42 8.07 7.53
CA VAL A 66 -1.88 8.03 7.50
C VAL A 66 -2.47 9.32 8.09
N ALA A 67 -1.93 9.80 9.21
CA ALA A 67 -2.41 11.03 9.84
C ALA A 67 -2.26 12.24 8.91
N TYR A 68 -1.09 12.43 8.28
CA TYR A 68 -0.86 13.53 7.35
C TYR A 68 -1.74 13.47 6.11
N TRP A 69 -1.92 12.29 5.51
CA TRP A 69 -2.76 12.14 4.32
C TRP A 69 -4.25 12.36 4.58
N LEU A 70 -4.74 12.01 5.78
CA LEU A 70 -6.16 12.10 6.10
C LEU A 70 -6.55 13.38 6.84
N ALA A 71 -5.58 14.13 7.38
CA ALA A 71 -5.83 15.35 8.13
C ALA A 71 -6.70 16.35 7.35
N GLY A 72 -7.78 16.83 7.98
CA GLY A 72 -8.71 17.78 7.39
C GLY A 72 -9.66 17.19 6.33
N THR A 73 -9.55 15.90 6.02
CA THR A 73 -10.47 15.22 5.10
C THR A 73 -11.67 14.64 5.86
N HIS A 74 -12.72 14.26 5.11
CA HIS A 74 -13.87 13.57 5.71
C HIS A 74 -13.52 12.16 6.23
N PHE A 75 -12.40 11.57 5.80
CA PHE A 75 -11.93 10.27 6.28
C PHE A 75 -11.46 10.31 7.74
N GLU A 76 -10.82 11.41 8.17
CA GLU A 76 -10.35 11.58 9.56
C GLU A 76 -11.48 11.44 10.58
N ALA A 77 -12.68 11.95 10.25
CA ALA A 77 -13.85 11.84 11.11
C ALA A 77 -14.62 10.51 10.93
N ARG A 78 -14.40 9.80 9.82
CA ARG A 78 -15.17 8.60 9.45
C ARG A 78 -14.68 7.36 10.19
N ASP A 79 -13.37 7.14 10.23
CA ASP A 79 -12.80 5.91 10.76
C ASP A 79 -11.35 6.08 11.25
N THR A 80 -10.87 5.08 11.98
CA THR A 80 -9.44 4.89 12.22
C THR A 80 -8.89 4.07 11.05
N TYR A 81 -7.91 4.61 10.34
CA TYR A 81 -7.28 3.93 9.21
C TYR A 81 -5.92 3.35 9.57
N HIS A 82 -5.61 2.19 9.00
CA HIS A 82 -4.34 1.51 9.16
C HIS A 82 -3.76 1.17 7.79
N LEU A 83 -2.55 1.62 7.48
CA LEU A 83 -1.85 1.20 6.26
C LEU A 83 -1.46 -0.28 6.40
N ILE A 84 -2.10 -1.15 5.63
CA ILE A 84 -1.84 -2.60 5.68
C ILE A 84 -0.91 -3.07 4.58
N ALA A 85 -0.86 -2.33 3.47
CA ALA A 85 0.02 -2.62 2.35
C ALA A 85 0.41 -1.35 1.61
N ARG A 86 1.50 -1.41 0.83
CA ARG A 86 1.89 -0.38 -0.13
C ARG A 86 2.53 -0.95 -1.39
N SER A 87 2.53 -0.20 -2.49
CA SER A 87 3.37 -0.46 -3.66
C SER A 87 4.79 0.08 -3.51
N ALA A 88 5.65 -0.23 -4.48
CA ALA A 88 7.00 0.30 -4.61
C ALA A 88 7.00 1.81 -4.94
N PHE A 89 5.89 2.34 -5.46
CA PHE A 89 5.78 3.71 -5.97
C PHE A 89 4.87 4.63 -5.14
N GLY A 90 4.29 4.12 -4.06
CA GLY A 90 3.50 4.92 -3.13
C GLY A 90 1.99 4.82 -3.32
N ASP A 91 1.49 3.74 -3.91
CA ASP A 91 0.09 3.36 -3.71
C ASP A 91 -0.06 2.78 -2.30
N LEU A 92 -1.02 3.29 -1.56
CA LEU A 92 -1.21 3.01 -0.14
C LEU A 92 -2.58 2.36 0.06
N TYR A 93 -2.61 1.20 0.72
CA TYR A 93 -3.85 0.46 0.99
C TYR A 93 -4.19 0.54 2.47
N LEU A 94 -5.14 1.41 2.80
CA LEU A 94 -5.54 1.71 4.17
C LEU A 94 -6.82 0.97 4.51
N TRP A 95 -6.80 0.24 5.63
CA TRP A 95 -7.97 -0.46 6.16
C TRP A 95 -8.70 0.42 7.20
N GLY A 96 -10.02 0.61 7.03
CA GLY A 96 -10.89 1.25 8.02
C GLY A 96 -11.33 0.28 9.12
N GLU A 97 -10.97 0.58 10.37
CA GLU A 97 -11.27 -0.26 11.54
C GLU A 97 -12.77 -0.59 11.64
N LYS A 98 -13.63 0.44 11.60
CA LYS A 98 -15.08 0.32 11.83
C LYS A 98 -15.84 0.00 10.55
N THR A 99 -15.54 0.66 9.44
CA THR A 99 -16.25 0.47 8.17
C THR A 99 -15.87 -0.82 7.49
N GLY A 100 -14.66 -1.34 7.75
CA GLY A 100 -14.08 -2.45 7.00
C GLY A 100 -13.95 -2.14 5.51
N SER A 101 -13.77 -0.87 5.15
CA SER A 101 -13.45 -0.45 3.78
C SER A 101 -11.95 -0.39 3.56
N VAL A 102 -11.54 -0.53 2.30
CA VAL A 102 -10.17 -0.25 1.86
C VAL A 102 -10.17 1.10 1.16
N LEU A 103 -9.43 2.06 1.71
CA LEU A 103 -9.13 3.34 1.08
C LEU A 103 -7.77 3.20 0.39
N THR A 104 -7.75 3.36 -0.93
CA THR A 104 -6.51 3.35 -1.71
C THR A 104 -6.09 4.79 -2.00
N ILE A 105 -4.84 5.14 -1.72
CA ILE A 105 -4.27 6.46 -2.05
C ILE A 105 -3.07 6.28 -2.97
N ALA A 106 -3.11 6.89 -4.15
CA ALA A 106 -1.93 7.03 -5.01
C ALA A 106 -1.18 8.30 -4.62
N ALA A 107 -0.17 8.15 -3.76
CA ALA A 107 0.55 9.28 -3.16
C ALA A 107 1.25 10.17 -4.19
N TYR A 108 1.68 9.61 -5.32
CA TYR A 108 2.39 10.35 -6.38
C TYR A 108 1.48 11.32 -7.15
N HIS A 109 0.15 11.18 -7.07
CA HIS A 109 -0.84 12.08 -7.70
C HIS A 109 -1.81 12.73 -6.69
N SER A 110 -1.72 12.43 -5.39
CA SER A 110 -2.73 12.83 -4.40
C SER A 110 -4.15 12.47 -4.83
N ARG A 111 -4.33 11.21 -5.26
CA ARG A 111 -5.62 10.65 -5.67
C ARG A 111 -6.04 9.51 -4.77
N TYR A 112 -7.35 9.35 -4.54
CA TYR A 112 -7.88 8.22 -3.78
C TYR A 112 -9.07 7.50 -4.42
N LEU A 113 -9.18 6.22 -4.09
CA LEU A 113 -10.37 5.39 -4.31
C LEU A 113 -10.92 4.93 -2.96
N ASP A 114 -12.19 5.21 -2.72
CA ASP A 114 -12.88 4.79 -1.50
C ASP A 114 -13.66 3.50 -1.72
N GLY A 115 -13.21 2.41 -1.09
CA GLY A 115 -13.86 1.13 -1.17
C GLY A 115 -15.20 1.08 -0.41
N ALA A 116 -16.09 0.19 -0.85
CA ALA A 116 -17.35 -0.04 -0.15
C ALA A 116 -17.13 -0.54 1.29
N HIS A 117 -18.09 -0.23 2.18
CA HIS A 117 -18.08 -0.70 3.56
C HIS A 117 -18.42 -2.20 3.63
N SER A 118 -17.89 -2.88 4.64
CA SER A 118 -18.24 -4.26 4.96
C SER A 118 -19.45 -4.34 5.89
N SER A 119 -20.27 -5.37 5.70
CA SER A 119 -21.47 -5.63 6.49
C SER A 119 -21.24 -6.65 7.62
N GLY A 120 -20.06 -7.26 7.71
CA GLY A 120 -19.67 -8.24 8.73
C GLY A 120 -18.32 -8.90 8.46
N ASP A 121 -17.87 -9.78 9.36
CA ASP A 121 -16.52 -10.34 9.36
C ASP A 121 -16.17 -11.17 8.11
N GLU A 122 -17.13 -11.94 7.59
CA GLU A 122 -16.94 -12.71 6.36
C GLU A 122 -16.64 -11.79 5.16
N GLU A 123 -17.34 -10.66 5.05
CA GLU A 123 -17.11 -9.68 3.99
C GLU A 123 -15.76 -8.98 4.17
N ARG A 124 -15.37 -8.69 5.42
CA ARG A 124 -14.06 -8.12 5.75
C ARG A 124 -12.92 -9.04 5.31
N ASP A 125 -13.03 -10.32 5.60
CA ASP A 125 -12.06 -11.33 5.18
C ASP A 125 -12.01 -11.49 3.66
N ASN A 126 -13.17 -11.51 3.00
CA ASN A 126 -13.26 -11.59 1.54
C ASN A 126 -12.66 -10.35 0.86
N ARG A 127 -12.69 -9.17 1.50
CA ARG A 127 -12.02 -7.97 0.97
C ARG A 127 -10.51 -8.09 1.00
N ILE A 128 -9.92 -8.78 1.97
CA ILE A 128 -8.48 -9.06 1.95
C ILE A 128 -8.12 -9.94 0.75
N HIS A 129 -8.94 -10.94 0.41
CA HIS A 129 -8.77 -11.69 -0.84
C HIS A 129 -8.89 -10.82 -2.07
N GLY A 130 -9.91 -9.97 -2.12
CA GLY A 130 -10.10 -9.00 -3.21
C GLY A 130 -8.87 -8.10 -3.39
N LEU A 131 -8.29 -7.61 -2.29
CA LEU A 131 -7.06 -6.83 -2.32
C LEU A 131 -5.88 -7.62 -2.89
N LEU A 132 -5.64 -8.86 -2.44
CA LEU A 132 -4.56 -9.68 -2.97
C LEU A 132 -4.71 -9.99 -4.46
N VAL A 133 -5.94 -10.27 -4.90
CA VAL A 133 -6.26 -10.49 -6.33
C VAL A 133 -6.00 -9.23 -7.13
N TRP A 134 -6.42 -8.07 -6.61
CA TRP A 134 -6.19 -6.79 -7.26
C TRP A 134 -4.69 -6.46 -7.33
N LEU A 135 -3.91 -6.70 -6.27
CA LEU A 135 -2.45 -6.52 -6.29
C LEU A 135 -1.77 -7.39 -7.35
N MET A 136 -2.19 -8.65 -7.51
CA MET A 136 -1.67 -9.51 -8.59
C MET A 136 -1.99 -8.95 -9.99
N SER A 137 -3.13 -8.29 -10.15
CA SER A 137 -3.50 -7.65 -11.42
C SER A 137 -2.72 -6.35 -11.67
N GLU A 138 -2.44 -5.56 -10.62
CA GLU A 138 -1.65 -4.33 -10.71
C GLU A 138 -0.21 -4.56 -11.13
N CYS A 139 0.38 -5.72 -10.80
CA CYS A 139 1.73 -6.08 -11.24
C CYS A 139 1.95 -5.88 -12.73
N ILE A 140 0.93 -6.24 -13.49
CA ILE A 140 0.96 -6.23 -14.95
C ILE A 140 1.09 -4.78 -15.45
N TYR A 141 0.56 -3.80 -14.69
CA TYR A 141 0.59 -2.40 -15.06
C TYR A 141 1.90 -1.69 -14.67
N PHE A 142 2.55 -2.11 -13.58
CA PHE A 142 3.81 -1.49 -13.12
C PHE A 142 5.07 -2.09 -13.75
N ASP A 143 4.94 -3.15 -14.56
CA ASP A 143 6.08 -3.88 -15.14
C ASP A 143 7.00 -2.97 -15.96
N ASP A 144 6.43 -2.01 -16.69
CA ASP A 144 7.19 -1.08 -17.55
C ASP A 144 8.15 -0.15 -16.79
N LEU A 145 7.93 0.09 -15.49
CA LEU A 145 8.76 0.98 -14.68
C LEU A 145 9.47 0.25 -13.54
N PHE A 146 8.86 -0.78 -12.96
CA PHE A 146 9.38 -1.46 -11.78
C PHE A 146 10.68 -2.21 -12.05
N GLU A 147 10.71 -3.08 -13.07
CA GLU A 147 11.90 -3.86 -13.38
C GLU A 147 13.08 -2.95 -13.76
N PRO A 148 12.92 -1.95 -14.65
CA PRO A 148 13.98 -0.98 -14.92
C PRO A 148 14.43 -0.18 -13.69
N ALA A 149 13.50 0.21 -12.81
CA ALA A 149 13.83 0.90 -11.56
C ALA A 149 14.65 0.00 -10.63
N ARG A 150 14.27 -1.27 -10.50
CA ARG A 150 14.96 -2.25 -9.67
C ARG A 150 16.35 -2.57 -10.20
N GLU A 151 16.52 -2.71 -11.52
CA GLU A 151 17.83 -2.92 -12.13
C GLU A 151 18.77 -1.71 -11.92
N ARG A 152 18.22 -0.49 -12.01
CA ARG A 152 19.01 0.74 -11.88
C ARG A 152 19.34 1.13 -10.44
N LEU A 153 18.36 1.03 -9.53
CA LEU A 153 18.43 1.55 -8.16
C LEU A 153 18.61 0.44 -7.11
N GLY A 154 18.52 -0.82 -7.54
CA GLY A 154 18.58 -2.01 -6.70
C GLY A 154 17.28 -2.25 -5.94
N THR A 155 17.11 -3.48 -5.47
CA THR A 155 15.96 -3.94 -4.66
C THR A 155 15.72 -3.03 -3.44
N LEU A 156 14.45 -2.73 -3.20
CA LEU A 156 13.98 -1.96 -2.03
C LEU A 156 14.15 -2.76 -0.74
N LYS A 157 14.51 -2.06 0.34
CA LYS A 157 14.29 -2.54 1.71
C LYS A 157 12.87 -2.23 2.18
N ALA A 158 12.48 -2.80 3.32
CA ALA A 158 11.14 -2.64 3.88
C ALA A 158 10.74 -1.18 4.15
N ASP A 159 11.71 -0.33 4.48
CA ASP A 159 11.53 1.09 4.76
C ASP A 159 11.82 2.00 3.54
N GLU A 160 12.00 1.43 2.35
CA GLU A 160 12.35 2.16 1.13
C GLU A 160 11.24 2.07 0.06
N MET A 161 11.13 3.12 -0.76
CA MET A 161 10.28 3.17 -1.95
C MET A 161 11.03 3.82 -3.12
N TYR A 162 10.54 3.63 -4.34
CA TYR A 162 10.92 4.45 -5.48
C TYR A 162 10.01 5.67 -5.53
N GLY A 163 10.59 6.86 -5.65
CA GLY A 163 9.84 8.11 -5.77
C GLY A 163 10.47 9.03 -6.81
N PHE A 164 9.63 9.86 -7.44
CA PHE A 164 10.08 10.83 -8.43
C PHE A 164 10.69 12.06 -7.76
N VAL A 165 11.84 12.48 -8.25
CA VAL A 165 12.55 13.69 -7.82
C VAL A 165 12.85 14.56 -9.05
N PRO A 166 12.14 15.69 -9.25
CA PRO A 166 11.08 16.24 -8.41
C PRO A 166 9.78 15.42 -8.44
N ALA A 167 8.93 15.60 -7.43
CA ALA A 167 7.63 14.93 -7.34
C ALA A 167 6.75 15.26 -8.55
N LEU A 168 5.98 14.28 -9.05
CA LEU A 168 5.14 14.43 -10.25
C LEU A 168 4.11 15.56 -10.11
N MET A 169 3.53 15.73 -8.93
CA MET A 169 2.59 16.81 -8.61
C MET A 169 3.15 18.22 -8.84
N LEU A 170 4.47 18.38 -8.88
CA LEU A 170 5.14 19.64 -9.17
C LEU A 170 5.44 19.83 -10.67
N GLY A 171 4.85 19.00 -11.54
CA GLY A 171 5.10 18.99 -12.99
C GLY A 171 6.37 18.24 -13.39
N GLY A 172 6.86 17.34 -12.53
CA GLY A 172 8.00 16.49 -12.81
C GLY A 172 7.71 15.44 -13.89
N PRO A 173 8.70 15.05 -14.71
CA PRO A 173 8.51 14.00 -15.71
C PRO A 173 8.42 12.60 -15.09
N GLY A 174 7.39 11.83 -15.45
CA GLY A 174 7.21 10.42 -15.09
C GLY A 174 8.14 9.47 -15.84
N ARG A 175 9.46 9.66 -15.71
CA ARG A 175 10.47 8.83 -16.40
C ARG A 175 11.42 8.17 -15.40
N LEU A 176 11.89 6.98 -15.75
CA LEU A 176 12.85 6.18 -14.98
C LEU A 176 14.06 6.98 -14.48
N GLU A 177 14.54 7.94 -15.28
CA GLU A 177 15.75 8.70 -14.95
C GLU A 177 15.61 9.60 -13.71
N TYR A 178 14.37 9.99 -13.36
CA TYR A 178 14.02 10.82 -12.21
C TYR A 178 13.55 10.01 -10.99
N LEU A 179 13.56 8.68 -11.07
CA LEU A 179 13.30 7.85 -9.91
C LEU A 179 14.53 7.77 -9.01
N GLU A 180 14.31 7.97 -7.72
CA GLU A 180 15.30 7.71 -6.69
C GLU A 180 14.76 6.70 -5.67
N LYS A 181 15.68 6.03 -4.97
CA LYS A 181 15.34 5.18 -3.83
C LYS A 181 15.33 6.03 -2.57
N LEU A 182 14.17 6.15 -1.95
CA LEU A 182 13.89 7.08 -0.86
C LEU A 182 13.38 6.33 0.36
N LYS A 183 13.46 6.96 1.53
CA LYS A 183 12.77 6.45 2.72
C LYS A 183 11.27 6.67 2.59
N ALA A 184 10.50 5.59 2.76
CA ALA A 184 9.09 5.57 2.43
C ALA A 184 8.29 6.56 3.29
N VAL A 185 8.46 6.53 4.62
CA VAL A 185 7.71 7.38 5.54
C VAL A 185 7.95 8.86 5.25
N GLU A 186 9.21 9.28 5.18
CA GLU A 186 9.60 10.68 4.98
C GLU A 186 9.12 11.20 3.62
N HIS A 187 9.25 10.39 2.57
CA HIS A 187 8.79 10.80 1.24
C HIS A 187 7.27 10.86 1.15
N LEU A 188 6.54 9.89 1.71
CA LEU A 188 5.08 9.90 1.72
C LEU A 188 4.50 11.07 2.54
N VAL A 189 5.13 11.42 3.67
CA VAL A 189 4.77 12.62 4.44
C VAL A 189 5.06 13.88 3.64
N LEU A 190 6.17 13.96 2.91
CA LEU A 190 6.43 15.09 2.01
C LEU A 190 5.32 15.22 0.95
N LEU A 191 4.99 14.12 0.26
CA LEU A 191 3.98 14.11 -0.81
C LEU A 191 2.60 14.58 -0.32
N SER A 192 2.18 14.16 0.88
CA SER A 192 0.90 14.57 1.49
C SER A 192 0.74 16.08 1.69
N GLN A 193 1.84 16.83 1.65
CA GLN A 193 1.85 18.29 1.86
C GLN A 193 1.94 19.08 0.55
N LEU A 194 2.07 18.40 -0.60
CA LEU A 194 2.25 19.06 -1.90
C LEU A 194 0.94 19.42 -2.60
N SER A 195 -0.13 18.66 -2.34
CA SER A 195 -1.44 18.85 -2.95
C SER A 195 -2.55 18.34 -2.03
N GLU A 196 -3.76 18.84 -2.22
CA GLU A 196 -4.96 18.28 -1.58
C GLU A 196 -5.26 16.88 -2.14
N LEU A 197 -5.79 16.02 -1.28
CA LEU A 197 -6.19 14.66 -1.61
C LEU A 197 -7.57 14.66 -2.28
N GLU A 198 -7.64 14.26 -3.54
CA GLU A 198 -8.86 14.29 -4.36
C GLU A 198 -9.28 12.87 -4.81
N PRO A 199 -10.57 12.60 -5.06
CA PRO A 199 -10.98 11.32 -5.63
C PRO A 199 -10.43 11.17 -7.07
N TYR A 200 -10.22 9.93 -7.53
CA TYR A 200 -10.01 9.71 -8.96
C TYR A 200 -11.23 10.15 -9.78
N GLU A 201 -10.99 10.86 -10.88
CA GLU A 201 -12.03 11.24 -11.82
C GLU A 201 -12.13 10.21 -12.97
N LEU A 202 -13.34 10.01 -13.50
CA LEU A 202 -13.57 9.21 -14.70
C LEU A 202 -12.87 9.89 -15.90
N GLY A 203 -11.65 9.45 -16.22
CA GLY A 203 -10.81 10.01 -17.28
C GLY A 203 -9.31 9.97 -16.99
N ASP A 204 -8.93 9.77 -15.72
CA ASP A 204 -7.52 9.71 -15.30
C ASP A 204 -6.77 8.46 -15.85
N GLU A 205 -7.47 7.53 -16.49
CA GLU A 205 -6.91 6.35 -17.15
C GLU A 205 -6.01 6.69 -18.37
N GLN A 206 -6.00 7.94 -18.86
CA GLN A 206 -5.26 8.34 -20.06
C GLN A 206 -3.97 9.14 -19.79
N ALA A 207 -3.56 9.32 -18.53
CA ALA A 207 -2.40 10.15 -18.18
C ALA A 207 -1.14 9.36 -17.75
N TYR A 208 -1.08 8.06 -18.06
CA TYR A 208 0.08 7.20 -17.79
C TYR A 208 0.90 6.95 -19.06
#